data_AF-A0A139X8D6-F1
#
_entry.id   AF-A0A139X8D6-F1
#
_cell.length_a   1.000
_cell.length_b   1.000
_cell.length_c   1.000
_cell.angle_alpha   90.00
_cell.angle_beta   90.00
_cell.angle_gamma   90.00
#
_symmetry.space_group_name_H-M   'P 1'
#
loop_
_entity.id
_entity.type
_entity.pdbx_description
1 polymer ?
#
loop_
_entity_poly.entity_id
_entity_poly.type
_entity_poly.pdbx_seq_one_letter_code
_entity_poly.pdbx_strand_id
1 'polypeptide(L)'
;MITDIFSIHANTPDVNPHVQTITVFDFLHDHYQLLRMGWTDSHKRIFNPILHLDIIEGKVWIQENRTDIDIGEELSSRGIPKSDIVLGLHPPEGATL
;
A
#
# COMPACT_ATOMS: atom_id res chain seq x y z
N MET A 1 -13.15 -1.19 3.80
CA MET A 1 -12.86 -0.98 2.37
C MET A 1 -11.36 -0.94 2.09
N ILE A 2 -10.63 0.11 2.50
CA ILE A 2 -9.18 0.19 2.28
C ILE A 2 -8.45 -0.93 3.02
N THR A 3 -8.74 -1.14 4.31
CA THR A 3 -8.15 -2.24 5.09
C THR A 3 -8.38 -3.62 4.49
N ASP A 4 -9.50 -3.84 3.79
CA ASP A 4 -9.81 -5.13 3.16
C ASP A 4 -8.87 -5.43 2.00
N ILE A 5 -8.47 -4.41 1.25
CA ILE A 5 -7.46 -4.51 0.18
C ILE A 5 -6.13 -4.95 0.80
N PHE A 6 -5.69 -4.27 1.86
CA PHE A 6 -4.48 -4.65 2.59
C PHE A 6 -4.55 -6.08 3.17
N SER A 7 -5.69 -6.48 3.75
CA SER A 7 -5.86 -7.82 4.32
C SER A 7 -5.86 -8.93 3.27
N ILE A 8 -6.36 -8.67 2.06
CA ILE A 8 -6.28 -9.64 0.94
C ILE A 8 -4.82 -9.85 0.53
N HIS A 9 -4.04 -8.78 0.40
CA HIS A 9 -2.65 -8.87 -0.06
C HIS A 9 -1.65 -9.28 1.02
N ALA A 10 -1.97 -9.10 2.30
CA ALA A 10 -1.14 -9.56 3.42
C ALA A 10 -1.10 -11.09 3.55
N ASN A 11 -2.12 -11.79 3.04
CA ASN A 11 -2.27 -13.24 3.22
C ASN A 11 -1.54 -14.09 2.17
N THR A 12 -0.72 -13.48 1.30
CA THR A 12 0.14 -14.22 0.37
C THR A 12 1.46 -14.57 1.06
N PRO A 13 1.75 -15.86 1.33
CA PRO A 13 3.01 -16.26 1.96
C PRO A 13 4.19 -15.92 1.06
N ASP A 14 5.27 -15.42 1.66
CA ASP A 14 6.54 -15.24 0.95
C ASP A 14 7.18 -16.61 0.69
N VAL A 15 7.94 -16.71 -0.39
CA VAL A 15 8.75 -17.91 -0.68
C VAL A 15 9.82 -18.13 0.39
N ASN A 16 10.28 -17.05 1.04
CA ASN A 16 11.21 -17.12 2.15
C ASN A 16 10.45 -17.13 3.50
N PRO A 17 10.51 -18.22 4.30
CA PRO A 17 9.77 -18.32 5.56
C PRO A 17 10.27 -17.37 6.66
N HIS A 18 11.44 -16.75 6.48
CA HIS A 18 11.97 -15.72 7.38
C HIS A 18 11.52 -14.31 7.01
N VAL A 19 10.61 -14.20 6.04
CA VAL A 19 10.02 -12.96 5.58
C VAL A 19 8.51 -13.02 5.80
N GLN A 20 7.99 -11.97 6.42
CA GLN A 20 6.56 -11.80 6.65
C GLN A 20 6.09 -10.49 6.04
N THR A 21 4.84 -10.51 5.58
CA THR A 21 4.11 -9.31 5.19
C THR A 21 3.09 -9.03 6.27
N ILE A 22 3.13 -7.83 6.85
CA ILE A 22 2.22 -7.42 7.92
C ILE A 22 1.50 -6.13 7.53
N THR A 23 0.31 -5.95 8.08
CA THR A 23 -0.43 -4.69 7.97
C THR A 23 -0.09 -3.75 9.12
N VAL A 24 0.13 -2.48 8.82
CA VAL A 24 0.30 -1.40 9.81
C VAL A 24 -0.75 -0.35 9.54
N PHE A 25 -1.64 -0.14 10.50
CA PHE A 25 -2.76 0.80 10.37
C PHE A 25 -2.73 1.84 11.48
N ASP A 26 -2.77 3.10 11.09
CA ASP A 26 -3.07 4.23 11.94
C ASP A 26 -4.44 4.79 11.53
N PHE A 27 -5.47 4.37 12.24
CA PHE A 27 -6.84 4.79 11.98
C PHE A 27 -7.13 6.23 12.44
N LEU A 28 -6.30 6.80 13.32
CA LEU A 28 -6.52 8.16 13.81
C LEU A 28 -6.05 9.19 12.78
N HIS A 29 -4.97 8.88 12.07
CA HIS A 29 -4.35 9.76 11.09
C HIS A 29 -4.54 9.28 9.65
N ASP A 30 -5.31 8.21 9.45
CA ASP A 30 -5.59 7.62 8.15
C ASP A 30 -4.35 7.19 7.34
N HIS A 31 -3.41 6.51 8.00
CA HIS A 31 -2.23 5.92 7.36
C HIS A 31 -2.32 4.41 7.32
N TYR A 32 -2.15 3.82 6.14
CA TYR A 32 -2.32 2.39 5.92
C TYR A 32 -1.14 1.81 5.14
N GLN A 33 -0.45 0.83 5.70
CA GLN A 33 0.73 0.23 5.08
C GLN A 33 0.68 -1.30 5.05
N LEU A 34 1.27 -1.84 4.00
CA LEU A 34 1.68 -3.23 3.88
C LEU A 34 3.20 -3.27 4.00
N LEU A 35 3.70 -3.80 5.10
CA LEU A 35 5.11 -3.81 5.44
C LEU A 35 5.68 -5.20 5.25
N ARG A 36 6.69 -5.31 4.37
CA ARG A 36 7.48 -6.54 4.24
C ARG A 36 8.67 -6.45 5.20
N MET A 37 8.83 -7.43 6.07
CA MET A 37 9.92 -7.46 7.04
C MET A 37 10.43 -8.87 7.32
N GLY A 38 11.71 -8.97 7.64
CA GLY A 38 12.35 -10.26 7.84
C GLY A 38 13.85 -10.21 7.58
N TRP A 39 14.40 -11.33 7.14
CA TRP A 39 15.80 -11.46 6.75
C TRP A 39 15.91 -12.30 5.49
N THR A 40 16.88 -11.97 4.64
CA THR A 40 17.30 -12.87 3.55
C THR A 40 18.14 -14.02 4.10
N ASP A 41 18.30 -15.08 3.32
CA ASP A 41 19.21 -16.20 3.66
C ASP A 41 20.67 -15.74 3.78
N SER A 42 21.02 -14.63 3.14
CA SER A 42 22.32 -13.95 3.24
C SER A 42 22.44 -12.96 4.40
N HIS A 43 21.55 -13.06 5.40
CA HIS A 43 21.51 -12.22 6.61
C HIS A 43 21.34 -10.71 6.34
N LYS A 44 20.70 -10.32 5.23
CA LYS A 44 20.34 -8.92 4.97
C LYS A 44 18.97 -8.63 5.56
N ARG A 45 18.84 -7.52 6.28
CA ARG A 45 17.55 -7.08 6.84
C ARG A 45 16.59 -6.71 5.72
N ILE A 46 15.35 -7.18 5.81
CA ILE A 46 14.22 -6.69 5.03
C ILE A 46 13.32 -5.90 5.98
N PHE A 47 13.04 -4.65 5.62
CA PHE A 47 12.14 -3.76 6.36
C PHE A 47 11.74 -2.60 5.44
N ASN A 48 10.70 -2.79 4.64
CA ASN A 48 10.24 -1.76 3.72
C ASN A 48 8.72 -1.87 3.46
N PRO A 49 8.00 -0.74 3.44
CA PRO A 49 6.64 -0.72 2.89
C PRO A 49 6.67 -1.21 1.43
N ILE A 50 5.68 -2.00 1.06
CA ILE A 50 5.43 -2.43 -0.32
C ILE A 50 4.12 -1.85 -0.87
N LEU A 51 3.24 -1.38 0.00
CA LEU A 51 2.07 -0.57 -0.34
C LEU A 51 1.84 0.43 0.80
N HIS A 52 1.59 1.69 0.47
CA HIS A 52 1.25 2.73 1.44
C HIS A 52 0.17 3.62 0.85
N LEU A 53 -0.99 3.62 1.51
CA LEU A 53 -2.11 4.51 1.21
C LEU A 53 -2.35 5.47 2.39
N ASP A 54 -2.65 6.72 2.08
CA ASP A 54 -3.18 7.69 3.05
C ASP A 54 -4.58 8.15 2.65
N ILE A 55 -5.39 8.60 3.61
CA ILE A 55 -6.55 9.45 3.32
C ILE A 55 -6.21 10.88 3.71
N ILE A 56 -6.15 11.77 2.73
CA ILE A 56 -5.84 13.18 2.93
C ILE A 56 -6.92 13.99 2.25
N GLU A 57 -7.60 14.85 3.02
CA GLU A 57 -8.71 15.67 2.55
C GLU A 57 -9.82 14.87 1.85
N GLY A 58 -10.09 13.66 2.36
CA GLY A 58 -11.13 12.76 1.83
C GLY A 58 -10.75 12.02 0.55
N LYS A 59 -9.52 12.19 0.05
CA LYS A 59 -8.99 11.47 -1.12
C LYS A 59 -8.03 10.37 -0.71
N VAL A 60 -7.95 9.32 -1.52
CA VAL A 60 -6.99 8.23 -1.31
C VAL A 60 -5.68 8.56 -2.03
N TRP A 61 -4.60 8.65 -1.28
CA TRP A 61 -3.27 8.94 -1.79
C TRP A 61 -2.46 7.66 -1.84
N ILE A 62 -2.00 7.28 -3.03
CA ILE A 62 -1.08 6.16 -3.24
C ILE A 62 0.34 6.69 -3.07
N GLN A 63 0.90 6.52 -1.86
CA GLN A 63 2.23 7.01 -1.51
C GLN A 63 3.35 6.08 -2.01
N GLU A 64 3.07 4.78 -2.07
CA GLU A 64 4.00 3.76 -2.53
C GLU A 64 3.19 2.55 -3.01
N ASN A 65 3.57 1.98 -4.15
CA ASN A 65 3.03 0.70 -4.62
C ASN A 65 4.14 -0.06 -5.35
N ARG A 66 4.78 -0.99 -4.63
CA ARG A 66 5.84 -1.89 -5.14
C ARG A 66 5.31 -3.28 -5.44
N THR A 67 4.00 -3.39 -5.63
CA THR A 67 3.34 -4.64 -5.99
C THR A 67 3.01 -4.61 -7.48
N ASP A 68 2.67 -5.75 -8.06
CA ASP A 68 2.16 -5.83 -9.43
C ASP A 68 0.66 -5.48 -9.52
N ILE A 69 0.05 -4.99 -8.43
CA ILE A 69 -1.37 -4.69 -8.34
C ILE A 69 -1.63 -3.29 -8.89
N ASP A 70 -2.61 -3.17 -9.78
CA ASP A 70 -3.20 -1.87 -10.14
C ASP A 70 -4.15 -1.42 -9.01
N ILE A 71 -3.56 -0.82 -7.98
CA ILE A 71 -4.29 -0.39 -6.79
C ILE A 71 -5.33 0.69 -7.12
N GLY A 72 -5.07 1.52 -8.14
CA GLY A 72 -6.00 2.57 -8.57
C GLY A 72 -7.26 1.97 -9.18
N GLU A 73 -7.12 0.96 -10.05
CA GLU A 73 -8.25 0.24 -10.62
C GLU A 73 -9.00 -0.57 -9.55
N GLU A 74 -8.31 -1.22 -8.62
CA GLU A 74 -8.97 -1.96 -7.55
C GLU A 74 -9.80 -1.04 -6.64
N LEU A 75 -9.24 0.11 -6.23
CA LEU A 75 -9.97 1.13 -5.47
C LEU A 75 -11.20 1.63 -6.27
N SER A 76 -11.04 1.82 -7.58
CA SER A 76 -12.13 2.28 -8.44
C SER A 76 -13.25 1.25 -8.60
N SER A 77 -12.90 -0.02 -8.78
CA SER A 77 -13.86 -1.13 -8.85
C SER A 77 -14.70 -1.29 -7.57
N ARG A 78 -14.19 -0.81 -6.44
CA ARG A 78 -14.86 -0.79 -5.12
C ARG A 78 -15.66 0.50 -4.87
N GLY A 79 -15.75 1.39 -5.85
CA GLY A 79 -16.63 2.56 -5.83
C GLY A 79 -15.94 3.89 -5.53
N ILE A 80 -14.60 3.94 -5.44
CA ILE A 80 -13.87 5.21 -5.30
C ILE A 80 -13.70 5.85 -6.70
N PRO A 81 -14.23 7.06 -6.94
CA PRO A 81 -14.01 7.72 -8.21
C PRO A 81 -12.51 7.93 -8.48
N LYS A 82 -12.05 7.72 -9.72
CA LYS A 82 -10.63 7.94 -10.08
C LYS A 82 -10.16 9.39 -9.78
N SER A 83 -11.07 10.36 -9.80
CA SER A 83 -10.81 11.76 -9.42
C SER A 83 -10.45 11.97 -7.94
N ASP A 84 -10.76 10.99 -7.09
CA ASP A 84 -10.49 10.99 -5.65
C ASP A 84 -9.29 10.09 -5.30
N ILE A 85 -8.57 9.59 -6.31
CA ILE A 85 -7.34 8.81 -6.17
C ILE A 85 -6.17 9.67 -6.65
N VAL A 86 -5.20 9.90 -5.78
CA VAL A 86 -4.03 10.75 -6.04
C VAL A 86 -2.76 9.89 -6.04
N LEU A 87 -1.90 10.09 -7.03
CA LEU A 87 -0.57 9.49 -7.05
C LEU A 87 0.40 10.35 -6.24
N GLY A 88 0.65 9.97 -4.98
CA GLY A 88 1.47 10.74 -4.03
C GLY A 88 2.97 10.75 -4.34
N LEU A 89 3.44 9.84 -5.21
CA LEU A 89 4.83 9.76 -5.67
C LEU A 89 5.24 10.93 -6.59
N HIS A 90 4.27 11.66 -7.14
CA HIS A 90 4.54 12.78 -8.05
C HIS A 90 4.52 14.11 -7.29
N PRO A 91 5.54 14.98 -7.46
CA PRO A 91 5.53 16.31 -6.85
C PRO A 91 4.34 17.15 -7.37
N PRO A 92 3.94 18.23 -6.66
CA PRO A 92 2.71 18.99 -6.90
C PRO A 92 2.50 19.64 -8.29
N GLU A 93 3.33 19.36 -9.29
CA GLU A 93 3.09 19.75 -10.68
C GLU A 93 2.92 18.50 -11.56
N GLY A 94 1.67 18.19 -11.88
CA GLY A 94 1.31 17.17 -12.89
C GLY A 94 0.66 15.88 -12.38
N ALA A 95 0.26 15.80 -11.11
CA ALA A 95 -0.35 14.59 -10.53
C ALA A 95 -1.89 14.57 -10.66
N THR A 96 -2.40 14.36 -11.87
CA THR A 96 -3.76 13.83 -12.09
C THR A 96 -3.66 12.71 -13.12
N LEU A 97 -4.25 11.55 -12.79
CA LEU A 97 -4.44 10.44 -13.73
C LEU A 97 -5.21 10.89 -14.98
#